data_AF-V4MD31-F1
#
_entry.id   AF-V4MD31-F1
#
_cell.length_a   1.000
_cell.length_b   1.000
_cell.length_c   1.000
_cell.angle_alpha   90.00
_cell.angle_beta   90.00
_cell.angle_gamma   90.00
#
_symmetry.space_group_name_H-M   'P 1'
#
loop_
_entity.id
_entity.type
_entity.pdbx_description
1 polymer ?
#
loop_
_entity_poly.entity_id
_entity_poly.type
_entity_poly.pdbx_seq_one_letter_code
_entity_poly.pdbx_strand_id
1 'polypeptide(L)'
;MARSLCSSTLKNICEENRRSLWKIRMILKEKSEGWLEFDNNNDVEKYIVKELSEKVNVVKKDPIKIKIDDYDTGSQQEVILGYYDSSDKYYIGEIRRMTELNVGDEVGIFYDPIAKNLCFSVLKQAKPIVQKKKQAKPR
;
A
#
# COMPACT_ATOMS: atom_id res chain seq x y z
N MET A 1 20.48 24.59 -31.96
CA MET A 1 20.29 24.44 -30.49
C MET A 1 19.11 23.51 -30.27
N ALA A 2 19.30 22.34 -29.65
CA ALA A 2 18.18 21.46 -29.31
C ALA A 2 17.49 21.96 -28.03
N ARG A 3 16.19 22.22 -28.08
CA ARG A 3 15.41 22.56 -26.87
C ARG A 3 15.14 21.28 -26.07
N SER A 4 15.47 21.30 -24.77
CA SER A 4 15.19 20.17 -23.88
C SER A 4 13.69 19.97 -23.70
N LEU A 5 13.15 18.91 -24.31
CA LEU A 5 11.74 18.49 -24.23
C LEU A 5 11.51 17.34 -23.25
N CYS A 6 12.59 16.81 -22.64
CA CYS A 6 12.54 15.52 -21.96
C CYS A 6 12.06 15.59 -20.51
N SER A 7 12.28 16.69 -19.79
CA SER A 7 12.11 16.72 -18.32
C SER A 7 10.66 16.51 -17.86
N SER A 8 9.70 17.26 -18.41
CA SER A 8 8.28 17.12 -18.07
C SER A 8 7.69 15.81 -18.62
N THR A 9 7.99 15.46 -19.87
CA THR A 9 7.45 14.27 -20.53
C THR A 9 7.92 12.98 -19.85
N LEU A 10 9.22 12.85 -19.54
CA LEU A 10 9.72 11.70 -18.79
C LEU A 10 9.19 11.65 -17.35
N LYS A 11 9.05 12.81 -16.68
CA LYS A 11 8.44 12.86 -15.35
C LYS A 11 6.99 12.37 -15.38
N ASN A 12 6.19 12.82 -16.35
CA ASN A 12 4.80 12.38 -16.52
C ASN A 12 4.74 10.87 -16.79
N ILE A 13 5.55 10.35 -17.74
CA ILE A 13 5.62 8.91 -18.04
C ILE A 13 6.06 8.11 -16.80
N CYS A 14 6.99 8.60 -15.99
CA CYS A 14 7.39 7.95 -14.74
C CYS A 14 6.29 8.01 -13.66
N GLU A 15 5.51 9.09 -13.57
CA GLU A 15 4.35 9.16 -12.67
C GLU A 15 3.18 8.29 -13.14
N GLU A 16 2.94 8.17 -14.45
CA GLU A 16 1.93 7.28 -15.04
C GLU A 16 2.34 5.81 -14.91
N ASN A 17 3.61 5.47 -15.14
CA ASN A 17 4.15 4.14 -14.86
C ASN A 17 4.16 3.83 -13.37
N ARG A 18 4.49 4.78 -12.49
CA ARG A 18 4.29 4.60 -11.04
C ARG A 18 2.82 4.29 -10.76
N ARG A 19 1.86 5.03 -11.31
CA ARG A 19 0.41 4.75 -11.13
C ARG A 19 -0.04 3.41 -11.72
N SER A 20 0.54 2.94 -12.82
CA SER A 20 0.17 1.67 -13.47
C SER A 20 0.82 0.43 -12.83
N LEU A 21 1.91 0.60 -12.07
CA LEU A 21 2.56 -0.46 -11.29
C LEU A 21 1.67 -0.92 -10.12
N TRP A 22 1.18 -0.01 -9.27
CA TRP A 22 0.36 -0.35 -8.09
C TRP A 22 -1.00 -0.93 -8.51
N LYS A 23 -1.10 -2.26 -8.49
CA LYS A 23 -2.32 -2.99 -8.90
C LYS A 23 -3.45 -2.86 -7.88
N ILE A 24 -3.09 -2.64 -6.61
CA ILE A 24 -4.00 -2.32 -5.52
C ILE A 24 -3.63 -0.94 -4.99
N ARG A 25 -4.62 -0.06 -4.79
CA ARG A 25 -4.45 1.30 -4.29
C ARG A 25 -5.53 1.57 -3.26
N MET A 26 -5.17 2.00 -2.06
CA MET A 26 -6.09 2.15 -0.93
C MET A 26 -5.86 3.45 -0.17
N ILE A 27 -6.95 4.09 0.27
CA ILE A 27 -6.89 5.24 1.17
C ILE A 27 -7.12 4.73 2.60
N LEU A 28 -6.22 5.07 3.52
CA LEU A 28 -6.34 4.65 4.92
C LEU A 28 -7.52 5.36 5.60
N LYS A 29 -8.56 4.60 5.94
CA LYS A 29 -9.82 5.11 6.52
C LYS A 29 -9.71 5.35 8.03
N GLU A 30 -8.87 4.57 8.69
CA GLU A 30 -8.61 4.58 10.13
C GLU A 30 -7.12 4.34 10.39
N LYS A 31 -6.67 4.53 11.64
CA LYS A 31 -5.27 4.27 12.00
C LYS A 31 -5.12 2.86 12.57
N SER A 32 -4.35 2.04 11.88
CA SER A 32 -4.08 0.64 12.22
C SER A 32 -2.62 0.42 12.60
N GLU A 33 -2.37 -0.22 13.75
CA GLU A 33 -1.01 -0.44 14.26
C GLU A 33 -0.36 -1.67 13.63
N GLY A 34 0.09 -1.52 12.38
CA GLY A 34 0.78 -2.58 11.63
C GLY A 34 -0.09 -3.43 10.71
N TRP A 35 -1.39 -3.14 10.61
CA TRP A 35 -2.35 -3.94 9.84
C TRP A 35 -2.91 -3.17 8.65
N LEU A 36 -3.17 -3.86 7.54
CA LEU A 36 -3.89 -3.34 6.38
C LEU A 36 -4.91 -4.37 5.92
N GLU A 37 -6.19 -4.10 6.16
CA GLU A 37 -7.29 -4.84 5.54
C GLU A 37 -7.50 -4.38 4.10
N PHE A 38 -7.91 -5.28 3.21
CA PHE A 38 -8.25 -4.95 1.83
C PHE A 38 -9.75 -4.69 1.65
N ASP A 39 -10.09 -3.69 0.80
CA ASP A 39 -11.47 -3.38 0.43
C ASP A 39 -12.01 -4.24 -0.74
N ASN A 40 -11.13 -4.95 -1.47
CA ASN A 40 -11.50 -5.74 -2.65
C ASN A 40 -10.71 -7.05 -2.74
N ASN A 41 -11.33 -8.16 -2.33
CA ASN A 41 -10.69 -9.49 -2.38
C ASN A 41 -10.34 -9.93 -3.79
N ASN A 42 -11.11 -9.56 -4.83
CA ASN A 42 -10.84 -9.96 -6.20
C ASN A 42 -9.50 -9.39 -6.72
N ASP A 43 -9.14 -8.17 -6.34
CA ASP A 43 -7.83 -7.60 -6.71
C ASP A 43 -6.68 -8.28 -5.95
N VAL A 44 -6.89 -8.65 -4.68
CA VAL A 44 -5.90 -9.40 -3.88
C VAL A 44 -5.68 -10.80 -4.46
N GLU A 45 -6.76 -11.55 -4.73
CA GLU A 45 -6.68 -12.87 -5.36
C GLU A 45 -5.99 -12.80 -6.72
N LYS A 46 -6.35 -11.82 -7.56
CA LYS A 46 -5.83 -11.66 -8.92
C LYS A 46 -4.38 -11.20 -9.00
N TYR A 47 -3.94 -10.27 -8.15
CA TYR A 47 -2.63 -9.61 -8.27
C TYR A 47 -1.61 -9.96 -7.18
N ILE A 48 -2.01 -10.72 -6.14
CA ILE A 48 -1.12 -11.19 -5.08
C ILE A 48 -1.22 -12.71 -4.97
N VAL A 49 -2.39 -13.25 -4.63
CA VAL A 49 -2.50 -14.66 -4.20
C VAL A 49 -2.32 -15.64 -5.37
N LYS A 50 -2.72 -15.25 -6.58
CA LYS A 50 -2.43 -16.00 -7.82
C LYS A 50 -0.93 -16.08 -8.11
N GLU A 51 -0.20 -14.97 -7.94
CA GLU A 51 1.23 -14.86 -8.26
C GLU A 51 2.14 -15.50 -7.17
N LEU A 52 1.57 -15.80 -6.00
CA LEU A 52 2.16 -16.66 -4.96
C LEU A 52 2.01 -18.17 -5.25
N SER A 53 1.44 -18.54 -6.40
CA SER A 53 1.19 -19.89 -6.91
C SER A 53 0.29 -20.78 -6.03
N GLU A 54 -0.91 -21.06 -6.54
CA GLU A 54 -1.86 -22.11 -6.10
C GLU A 54 -2.43 -21.99 -4.66
N LYS A 55 -1.90 -21.12 -3.80
CA LYS A 55 -2.21 -21.08 -2.37
C LYS A 55 -3.44 -20.28 -1.93
N VAL A 56 -4.39 -19.97 -2.81
CA VAL A 56 -5.66 -19.28 -2.44
C VAL A 56 -6.38 -20.01 -1.29
N ASN A 57 -6.53 -21.33 -1.41
CA ASN A 57 -7.14 -22.19 -0.40
C ASN A 57 -6.27 -22.45 0.85
N VAL A 58 -5.03 -21.95 0.88
CA VAL A 58 -4.17 -21.96 2.07
C VAL A 58 -4.32 -20.65 2.82
N VAL A 59 -4.25 -19.49 2.14
CA VAL A 59 -4.39 -18.18 2.82
C VAL A 59 -5.78 -18.00 3.45
N LYS A 60 -6.84 -18.58 2.86
CA LYS A 60 -8.19 -18.63 3.47
C LYS A 60 -8.37 -19.72 4.54
N LYS A 61 -7.29 -20.29 5.08
CA LYS A 61 -7.31 -21.26 6.20
C LYS A 61 -6.26 -20.90 7.25
N ASP A 62 -5.04 -20.66 6.79
CA ASP A 62 -3.84 -20.46 7.59
C ASP A 62 -3.10 -19.21 7.06
N PRO A 63 -2.93 -18.15 7.86
CA PRO A 63 -2.15 -16.99 7.47
C PRO A 63 -0.70 -17.37 7.14
N ILE A 64 -0.17 -16.85 6.03
CA ILE A 64 1.17 -17.17 5.53
C ILE A 64 2.14 -16.01 5.73
N LYS A 65 3.41 -16.35 5.99
CA LYS A 65 4.51 -15.37 5.97
C LYS A 65 4.96 -15.10 4.54
N ILE A 66 5.03 -13.82 4.18
CA ILE A 66 5.57 -13.33 2.90
C ILE A 66 6.54 -12.18 3.16
N LYS A 67 7.35 -11.83 2.16
CA LYS A 67 8.20 -10.63 2.18
C LYS A 67 7.46 -9.42 1.64
N ILE A 68 7.72 -8.25 2.22
CA ILE A 68 7.30 -6.95 1.69
C ILE A 68 8.49 -5.99 1.63
N ASP A 69 8.64 -5.31 0.50
CA ASP A 69 9.63 -4.27 0.24
C ASP A 69 8.94 -2.90 0.24
N ASP A 70 9.33 -2.00 1.14
CA ASP A 70 8.91 -0.59 1.14
C ASP A 70 9.78 0.19 0.15
N TYR A 71 9.18 0.59 -0.98
CA TYR A 71 9.86 1.31 -2.06
C TYR A 71 10.24 2.75 -1.70
N ASP A 72 9.64 3.35 -0.66
CA ASP A 72 9.96 4.72 -0.24
C ASP A 72 11.06 4.77 0.83
N THR A 73 11.42 3.64 1.46
CA THR A 73 12.57 3.53 2.39
C THR A 73 13.69 2.60 1.92
N GLY A 74 13.40 1.71 0.97
CA GLY A 74 14.31 0.63 0.55
C GLY A 74 14.44 -0.51 1.57
N SER A 75 13.53 -0.62 2.54
CA SER A 75 13.58 -1.66 3.58
C SER A 75 12.73 -2.88 3.23
N GLN A 76 13.29 -4.07 3.45
CA GLN A 76 12.58 -5.35 3.38
C GLN A 76 12.21 -5.85 4.79
N GLN A 77 11.02 -6.43 4.93
CA GLN A 77 10.58 -7.13 6.15
C GLN A 77 9.71 -8.35 5.81
N GLU A 78 9.56 -9.25 6.77
CA GLU A 78 8.56 -10.32 6.71
C GLU A 78 7.24 -9.81 7.30
N VAL A 79 6.11 -10.20 6.70
CA VAL A 79 4.74 -9.85 7.11
C VAL A 79 3.79 -11.03 6.96
N ILE A 80 2.64 -10.97 7.63
CA ILE A 80 1.62 -12.02 7.58
C ILE A 80 0.55 -11.63 6.56
N LEU A 81 0.42 -12.36 5.46
CA LEU A 81 -0.75 -12.30 4.58
C LEU A 81 -1.78 -13.32 5.05
N GLY A 82 -2.99 -12.88 5.39
CA GLY A 82 -4.05 -13.76 5.88
C GLY A 82 -5.44 -13.31 5.44
N TYR A 83 -6.46 -13.97 5.98
CA TYR A 83 -7.86 -13.79 5.64
C TYR A 83 -8.73 -13.86 6.91
N TYR A 84 -9.73 -12.99 7.01
CA TYR A 84 -10.73 -12.98 8.07
C TYR A 84 -12.05 -13.55 7.56
N ASP A 85 -12.37 -14.78 7.95
CA ASP A 85 -13.64 -15.45 7.60
C ASP A 85 -14.87 -14.66 8.09
N SER A 86 -14.75 -13.98 9.23
CA SER A 86 -15.85 -13.24 9.88
C SER A 86 -16.27 -11.96 9.16
N SER A 87 -15.47 -11.48 8.20
CA SER A 87 -15.72 -10.23 7.46
C SER A 87 -15.58 -10.35 5.94
N ASP A 88 -15.27 -11.55 5.42
CA ASP A 88 -14.74 -11.81 4.06
C ASP A 88 -13.73 -10.73 3.64
N LYS A 89 -12.56 -10.71 4.30
CA LYS A 89 -11.45 -9.81 3.90
C LYS A 89 -10.10 -10.48 3.96
N TYR A 90 -9.29 -10.25 2.94
CA TYR A 90 -7.84 -10.39 3.06
C TYR A 90 -7.25 -9.26 3.92
N TYR A 91 -6.14 -9.56 4.60
CA TYR A 91 -5.35 -8.58 5.35
C TYR A 91 -3.84 -8.84 5.19
N ILE A 92 -3.03 -7.82 5.45
CA ILE A 92 -1.61 -7.97 5.76
C ILE A 92 -1.34 -7.39 7.15
N GLY A 93 -0.74 -8.19 8.04
CA GLY A 93 -0.33 -7.80 9.39
C GLY A 93 1.19 -7.63 9.52
N GLU A 94 1.62 -7.03 10.63
CA GLU A 94 3.03 -6.77 10.99
C GLU A 94 3.78 -5.75 10.08
N ILE A 95 3.07 -4.97 9.25
CA ILE A 95 3.66 -3.91 8.42
C ILE A 95 4.12 -2.72 9.29
N ARG A 96 5.37 -2.71 9.75
CA ARG A 96 5.93 -1.65 10.63
C ARG A 96 5.60 -0.22 10.16
N ARG A 97 5.73 0.01 8.85
CA ARG A 97 5.49 1.30 8.19
C ARG A 97 4.10 1.88 8.44
N MET A 98 3.06 1.05 8.63
CA MET A 98 1.69 1.52 8.89
C MET A 98 1.55 2.35 10.17
N THR A 99 2.41 2.12 11.18
CA THR A 99 2.39 2.88 12.44
C THR A 99 2.73 4.37 12.26
N GLU A 100 3.47 4.70 11.19
CA GLU A 100 3.90 6.07 10.84
C GLU A 100 2.86 6.82 9.99
N LEU A 101 1.87 6.11 9.43
CA LEU A 101 0.89 6.66 8.49
C LEU A 101 -0.33 7.27 9.19
N ASN A 102 -1.09 8.03 8.39
CA ASN A 102 -2.21 8.86 8.81
C ASN A 102 -3.48 8.50 8.03
N VAL A 103 -4.62 8.76 8.67
CA VAL A 103 -5.93 8.68 8.01
C VAL A 103 -5.96 9.65 6.82
N GLY A 104 -6.30 9.13 5.64
CA GLY A 104 -6.30 9.87 4.37
C GLY A 104 -5.00 9.74 3.54
N ASP A 105 -3.97 9.06 4.04
CA ASP A 105 -2.83 8.65 3.21
C ASP A 105 -3.30 7.60 2.18
N GLU A 106 -2.78 7.66 0.95
CA GLU A 106 -3.03 6.66 -0.10
C GLU A 106 -1.80 5.75 -0.23
N VAL A 107 -1.99 4.46 0.00
CA VAL A 107 -0.96 3.42 -0.15
C VAL A 107 -1.17 2.63 -1.46
N GLY A 108 -0.08 2.15 -2.02
CA GLY A 108 -0.05 1.34 -3.23
C GLY A 108 0.64 0.01 -2.97
N ILE A 109 0.08 -1.05 -3.54
CA ILE A 109 0.60 -2.41 -3.46
C ILE A 109 0.62 -3.06 -4.85
N PHE A 110 1.71 -3.78 -5.15
CA PHE A 110 1.77 -4.80 -6.20
C PHE A 110 2.65 -5.96 -5.74
N TYR A 111 2.64 -7.07 -6.46
CA TYR A 111 3.58 -8.18 -6.26
C TYR A 111 4.60 -8.22 -7.39
N ASP A 112 5.89 -8.32 -7.06
CA ASP A 112 6.97 -8.47 -8.02
C ASP A 112 7.20 -9.98 -8.27
N PRO A 113 6.88 -10.52 -9.47
CA PRO A 113 7.05 -11.94 -9.76
C PRO A 113 8.51 -12.37 -9.98
N ILE A 114 9.43 -11.42 -10.17
CA ILE A 114 10.87 -11.66 -10.31
C ILE A 114 11.52 -11.74 -8.93
N ALA A 115 11.25 -10.76 -8.05
CA ALA A 115 11.74 -10.74 -6.68
C ALA A 115 11.00 -11.74 -5.76
N LYS A 116 9.76 -12.11 -6.12
CA LYS A 116 8.81 -12.91 -5.33
C LYS A 116 8.45 -12.28 -3.98
N ASN A 117 8.44 -10.95 -3.95
CA ASN A 117 8.08 -10.13 -2.81
C ASN A 117 6.83 -9.31 -3.14
N LEU A 118 6.09 -8.92 -2.11
CA LEU A 118 5.14 -7.84 -2.22
C LEU A 118 5.87 -6.49 -2.17
N CYS A 119 5.38 -5.48 -2.86
CA CYS A 119 5.97 -4.15 -2.91
C CYS A 119 4.96 -3.11 -2.40
N PHE A 120 5.41 -2.22 -1.53
CA PHE A 120 4.60 -1.22 -0.82
C PHE A 120 5.12 0.20 -1.09
N SER A 121 4.22 1.18 -1.16
CA SER A 121 4.58 2.60 -1.20
C SER A 121 3.45 3.51 -0.72
N VAL A 122 3.80 4.65 -0.13
CA VAL A 122 2.89 5.77 0.11
C VAL A 122 2.81 6.61 -1.18
N LEU A 123 1.70 6.51 -1.90
CA LEU A 123 1.51 7.16 -3.20
C LEU A 123 1.21 8.65 -3.06
N LYS A 124 0.56 9.02 -1.95
CA LYS A 124 0.10 10.38 -1.67
C LYS A 124 -0.18 10.50 -0.18
N GLN A 125 0.42 11.50 0.46
CA GLN A 125 0.11 11.82 1.86
C GLN A 125 -1.18 12.62 1.97
N ALA A 126 -1.90 12.43 3.08
CA ALA A 126 -2.98 13.28 3.52
C ALA A 126 -2.48 14.73 3.61
N LYS A 127 -3.35 15.70 3.29
CA LYS A 127 -3.04 17.10 3.64
C LYS A 127 -3.06 17.22 5.16
N PRO A 128 -2.02 17.78 5.81
CA PRO A 128 -2.03 17.94 7.26
C PRO A 128 -3.24 18.76 7.66
N ILE A 129 -4.06 18.21 8.56
CA ILE A 129 -5.23 18.92 9.10
C ILE A 129 -4.70 20.03 10.00
N VAL A 130 -4.50 21.22 9.43
CA VAL A 130 -4.13 22.42 10.17
C VAL A 130 -5.29 22.77 11.09
N GLN A 131 -5.23 22.24 12.31
CA GLN A 131 -6.16 22.57 13.37
C GLN A 131 -6.07 24.08 13.62
N LYS A 132 -7.05 24.83 13.10
CA LYS A 132 -7.22 26.25 13.42
C LYS A 132 -7.53 26.36 14.90
N LYS A 133 -6.49 26.50 15.74
CA LYS A 133 -6.62 26.85 17.15
C LYS A 133 -7.54 28.06 17.23
N LYS A 134 -8.75 27.88 17.76
CA LYS A 134 -9.66 29.00 18.05
C LYS A 134 -8.91 29.90 19.03
N GLN A 135 -8.50 31.09 18.57
CA GLN A 135 -7.95 32.09 19.47
C GLN A 135 -9.03 32.42 20.50
N ALA A 136 -8.77 32.11 21.76
CA ALA A 136 -9.62 32.55 22.85
C ALA A 136 -9.53 34.08 22.90
N LYS A 137 -10.64 34.75 22.60
CA LYS A 137 -10.72 36.21 22.66
C LYS A 137 -10.64 36.60 24.15
N PRO A 138 -9.65 37.40 24.59
CA PRO A 138 -9.68 37.95 25.93
C PRO A 138 -10.94 38.81 26.12
N ARG A 139 -11.41 38.88 27.37
CA ARG A 139 -12.47 39.80 27.79
C ARG A 139 -11.88 41.15 28.15
#